data_AF-A0A7S3LXG9-F1
#
_entry.id   AF-A0A7S3LXG9-F1
#
_cell.length_a   1.000
_cell.length_b   1.000
_cell.length_c   1.000
_cell.angle_alpha   90.00
_cell.angle_beta   90.00
_cell.angle_gamma   90.00
#
_symmetry.space_group_name_H-M   'P 1'
#
loop_
_entity.id
_entity.type
_entity.pdbx_description
1 polymer ?
#
loop_
_entity_poly.entity_id
_entity_poly.type
_entity_poly.pdbx_seq_one_letter_code
_entity_poly.pdbx_strand_id
1 'polypeptide(L)'
;MPLPSQGDSGLTGFIRSLNKAGVPNITIILWAISLLALISSWAFDQACGSYFVIYLAVIHGAVGAMAMFDLTSQFGKLPDGRLTWWSWVIFGPYICTLMVFIFVRRLFSKEPQLNEIYERWVLGGYPTPGSEPKWTAVVDCTAELPRLYKIDAKKVKCIPTYDTTAAWSVSDFERAVEWAVDQWKGGEIVYVHCAYGKHMHIAFCNLSQC
;
A
#
# COMPACT_ATOMS: atom_id res chain seq x y z
N MET A 1 -37.41 -17.16 -26.22
CA MET A 1 -37.21 -17.19 -24.76
C MET A 1 -35.93 -17.99 -24.51
N PRO A 2 -34.76 -17.37 -24.25
CA PRO A 2 -33.56 -18.12 -23.97
C PRO A 2 -33.58 -18.61 -22.51
N LEU A 3 -33.18 -19.86 -22.31
CA LEU A 3 -33.06 -20.53 -21.02
C LEU A 3 -32.04 -19.82 -20.11
N PRO A 4 -32.21 -19.89 -18.77
CA PRO A 4 -31.26 -19.28 -17.84
C PRO A 4 -29.90 -19.94 -18.00
N SER A 5 -28.88 -19.14 -18.32
CA SER A 5 -27.49 -19.61 -18.41
C SER A 5 -27.09 -20.23 -17.08
N GLN A 6 -26.62 -21.48 -17.15
CA GLN A 6 -26.06 -22.21 -16.01
C GLN A 6 -25.07 -21.31 -15.26
N GLY A 7 -25.28 -21.17 -13.96
CA GLY A 7 -24.39 -20.40 -13.10
C GLY A 7 -22.98 -20.94 -13.19
N ASP A 8 -22.02 -20.05 -13.42
CA ASP A 8 -20.58 -20.30 -13.31
C ASP A 8 -20.27 -20.76 -11.86
N SER A 9 -20.50 -22.03 -11.52
CA SER A 9 -20.31 -22.58 -10.16
C SER A 9 -18.86 -23.00 -9.91
N GLY A 10 -17.91 -22.21 -10.41
CA GLY A 10 -16.47 -22.47 -10.33
C GLY A 10 -15.67 -21.28 -9.82
N LEU A 11 -14.34 -21.42 -9.83
CA LEU A 11 -13.38 -20.38 -9.40
C LEU A 11 -13.68 -19.01 -10.05
N THR A 12 -14.10 -19.01 -11.31
CA THR A 12 -14.50 -17.81 -12.06
C THR A 12 -15.75 -17.14 -11.52
N GLY A 13 -16.76 -17.91 -11.09
CA GLY A 13 -17.97 -17.36 -10.47
C GLY A 13 -17.71 -16.84 -9.05
N PHE A 14 -16.83 -17.52 -8.31
CA PHE A 14 -16.37 -17.05 -7.00
C PHE A 14 -15.58 -15.74 -7.12
N ILE A 15 -14.60 -15.66 -8.04
CA ILE A 15 -13.85 -14.43 -8.33
C ILE A 15 -14.79 -13.29 -8.76
N ARG A 16 -15.81 -13.60 -9.59
CA ARG A 16 -16.80 -12.60 -10.02
C ARG A 16 -17.71 -12.15 -8.87
N SER A 17 -18.05 -13.04 -7.93
CA SER A 17 -18.79 -12.71 -6.70
C SER A 17 -17.97 -11.83 -5.76
N LEU A 18 -16.69 -12.16 -5.57
CA LEU A 18 -15.76 -11.38 -4.75
C LEU A 18 -15.50 -9.99 -5.35
N ASN A 19 -15.31 -9.89 -6.67
CA ASN A 19 -15.22 -8.59 -7.36
C ASN A 19 -16.51 -7.77 -7.21
N LYS A 20 -17.69 -8.41 -7.25
CA LYS A 20 -18.98 -7.74 -6.96
C LYS A 20 -19.11 -7.30 -5.51
N ALA A 21 -18.49 -8.01 -4.57
CA ALA A 21 -18.40 -7.63 -3.16
C ALA A 21 -17.31 -6.57 -2.89
N GLY A 22 -16.67 -6.03 -3.93
CA GLY A 22 -15.61 -5.03 -3.81
C GLY A 22 -14.28 -5.59 -3.32
N VAL A 23 -14.11 -6.92 -3.28
CA VAL A 23 -12.85 -7.54 -2.89
C VAL A 23 -11.85 -7.39 -4.05
N PRO A 24 -10.71 -6.72 -3.84
CA PRO A 24 -9.71 -6.50 -4.88
C PRO A 24 -9.11 -7.82 -5.36
N ASN A 25 -8.84 -7.93 -6.67
CA ASN A 25 -8.15 -9.09 -7.25
C ASN A 25 -6.84 -9.43 -6.53
N ILE A 26 -6.13 -8.42 -6.00
CA ILE A 26 -4.88 -8.64 -5.26
C ILE A 26 -5.12 -9.36 -3.92
N THR A 27 -6.23 -9.10 -3.22
CA THR A 27 -6.58 -9.80 -1.96
C THR A 27 -6.87 -11.27 -2.22
N ILE A 28 -7.53 -11.58 -3.35
CA ILE A 28 -7.79 -12.96 -3.79
C ILE A 28 -6.48 -13.70 -4.07
N ILE A 29 -5.54 -13.05 -4.75
CA ILE A 29 -4.21 -13.61 -5.05
C ILE A 29 -3.44 -13.87 -3.74
N LEU A 30 -3.48 -12.94 -2.79
CA LEU A 30 -2.85 -13.12 -1.48
C LEU A 30 -3.44 -14.30 -0.71
N TRP A 31 -4.75 -14.50 -0.76
CA TRP A 31 -5.42 -15.65 -0.14
C TRP A 31 -5.06 -16.96 -0.82
N ALA A 32 -4.99 -16.98 -2.16
CA ALA A 32 -4.57 -18.15 -2.90
C ALA A 32 -3.12 -18.54 -2.59
N ILE A 33 -2.20 -17.56 -2.54
CA ILE A 33 -0.80 -17.78 -2.13
C ILE A 33 -0.73 -18.29 -0.69
N SER A 34 -1.51 -17.70 0.22
CA SER A 34 -1.56 -18.13 1.63
C SER A 34 -2.05 -19.57 1.78
N LEU A 35 -3.12 -19.93 1.06
CA LEU A 35 -3.69 -21.26 1.08
C LEU A 35 -2.73 -22.30 0.46
N LEU A 36 -2.08 -21.97 -0.65
CA LEU A 36 -1.06 -22.83 -1.28
C LEU A 36 0.16 -23.02 -0.37
N ALA A 37 0.62 -21.95 0.30
CA ALA A 37 1.68 -22.03 1.29
C ALA A 37 1.28 -22.91 2.49
N LEU A 38 0.05 -22.78 2.99
CA LEU A 38 -0.45 -23.62 4.08
C LEU A 38 -0.52 -25.10 3.68
N ILE A 39 -0.98 -25.40 2.47
CA ILE A 39 -1.04 -26.79 1.95
C ILE A 39 0.37 -27.35 1.70
N SER A 40 1.31 -26.53 1.21
CA SER A 40 2.69 -26.99 0.96
C SER A 40 3.52 -27.14 2.22
N SER A 41 3.12 -26.54 3.34
CA SER A 41 3.82 -26.68 4.64
C SER A 41 3.87 -28.12 5.14
N TRP A 42 2.92 -28.96 4.76
CA TRP A 42 2.87 -30.40 5.09
C TRP A 42 3.95 -31.23 4.36
N ALA A 43 4.54 -30.69 3.29
CA ALA A 43 5.61 -31.33 2.54
C ALA A 43 7.01 -30.98 3.09
N PHE A 44 7.11 -30.03 4.01
CA PHE A 44 8.34 -29.76 4.74
C PHE A 44 8.41 -30.69 5.95
N ASP A 45 9.46 -31.52 5.98
CA ASP A 45 9.80 -32.34 7.15
C ASP A 45 9.84 -31.46 8.41
N GLN A 46 9.34 -31.98 9.54
CA GLN A 46 8.89 -31.30 10.78
C GLN A 46 9.92 -30.36 11.45
N ALA A 47 10.32 -29.31 10.75
CA ALA A 47 11.37 -28.36 11.12
C ALA A 47 10.87 -26.92 11.02
N CYS A 48 11.72 -25.98 11.45
CA CYS A 48 11.49 -24.53 11.44
C CYS A 48 10.93 -23.96 10.11
N GLY A 49 11.14 -24.65 8.99
CA GLY A 49 10.61 -24.25 7.67
C GLY A 49 9.09 -24.27 7.57
N SER A 50 8.42 -25.30 8.10
CA SER A 50 6.95 -25.38 8.03
C SER A 50 6.28 -24.29 8.89
N TYR A 51 6.83 -24.00 10.07
CA TYR A 51 6.38 -22.89 10.93
C TYR A 51 6.52 -21.53 10.26
N PHE A 52 7.62 -21.28 9.54
CA PHE A 52 7.81 -20.04 8.79
C PHE A 52 6.77 -19.91 7.66
N VAL A 53 6.52 -20.98 6.92
CA VAL A 53 5.52 -20.98 5.83
C VAL A 53 4.09 -20.76 6.36
N ILE A 54 3.73 -21.41 7.48
CA ILE A 54 2.45 -21.20 8.16
C ILE A 54 2.34 -19.74 8.62
N TYR A 55 3.40 -19.19 9.22
CA TYR A 55 3.45 -17.81 9.65
C TYR A 55 3.21 -16.84 8.49
N LEU A 56 3.87 -17.05 7.35
CA LEU A 56 3.64 -16.26 6.13
C LEU A 56 2.18 -16.32 5.68
N ALA A 57 1.59 -17.51 5.64
CA ALA A 57 0.20 -17.70 5.21
C ALA A 57 -0.80 -16.98 6.14
N VAL A 58 -0.61 -17.11 7.45
CA VAL A 58 -1.47 -16.46 8.44
C VAL A 58 -1.40 -14.95 8.33
N ILE A 59 -0.20 -14.37 8.22
CA ILE A 59 -0.03 -12.91 8.14
C ILE A 59 -0.62 -12.35 6.84
N HIS A 60 -0.42 -12.98 5.68
CA HIS A 60 -1.00 -12.51 4.42
C HIS A 60 -2.53 -12.63 4.42
N GLY A 61 -3.07 -13.72 4.98
CA GLY A 61 -4.52 -13.88 5.19
C GLY A 61 -5.09 -12.79 6.11
N ALA A 62 -4.42 -12.52 7.24
CA ALA A 62 -4.80 -11.49 8.21
C ALA A 62 -4.77 -10.09 7.60
N VAL A 63 -3.72 -9.73 6.86
CA VAL A 63 -3.64 -8.45 6.15
C VAL A 63 -4.75 -8.32 5.11
N GLY A 64 -5.04 -9.40 4.37
CA GLY A 64 -6.17 -9.42 3.43
C GLY A 64 -7.51 -9.18 4.12
N ALA A 65 -7.72 -9.77 5.30
CA ALA A 65 -8.91 -9.53 6.12
C ALA A 65 -8.97 -8.10 6.65
N MET A 66 -7.87 -7.57 7.19
CA MET A 66 -7.76 -6.18 7.64
C MET A 66 -8.10 -5.19 6.52
N ALA A 67 -7.65 -5.47 5.30
CA ALA A 67 -7.99 -4.67 4.13
C ALA A 67 -9.49 -4.71 3.80
N MET A 68 -10.18 -5.83 3.99
CA MET A 68 -11.64 -5.89 3.76
C MET A 68 -12.45 -5.12 4.81
N PHE A 69 -11.97 -5.08 6.06
CA PHE A 69 -12.65 -4.42 7.18
C PHE A 69 -12.11 -3.03 7.49
N ASP A 70 -11.26 -2.49 6.62
CA ASP A 70 -10.67 -1.16 6.77
C ASP A 70 -9.92 -0.93 8.09
N LEU A 71 -9.24 -1.97 8.56
CA LEU A 71 -8.47 -1.96 9.81
C LEU A 71 -7.02 -1.53 9.56
N THR A 72 -6.82 -0.64 8.59
CA THR A 72 -5.51 -0.28 8.02
C THR A 72 -4.66 0.56 8.99
N SER A 73 -5.30 1.21 9.96
CA SER A 73 -4.63 1.85 11.10
C SER A 73 -3.87 0.85 12.00
N GLN A 74 -4.17 -0.45 11.91
CA GLN A 74 -3.55 -1.49 12.76
C GLN A 74 -2.13 -1.88 12.33
N PHE A 75 -1.62 -1.39 11.19
CA PHE A 75 -0.21 -1.58 10.83
C PHE A 75 0.76 -0.89 11.78
N GLY A 76 0.30 -0.10 12.76
CA GLY A 76 1.16 0.53 13.76
C GLY A 76 2.10 1.56 13.15
N LYS A 77 1.60 2.27 12.14
CA LYS A 77 2.28 3.35 11.43
C LYS A 77 2.22 4.62 12.27
N LEU A 78 3.38 5.23 12.51
CA LEU A 78 3.53 6.45 13.28
C LEU A 78 3.24 7.69 12.41
N PRO A 79 2.89 8.84 13.01
CA PRO A 79 2.62 10.07 12.28
C PRO A 79 3.79 10.55 11.39
N ASP A 80 5.01 10.15 11.74
CA ASP A 80 6.23 10.49 11.01
C ASP A 80 6.55 9.49 9.89
N GLY A 81 5.69 8.51 9.63
CA GLY A 81 5.87 7.52 8.57
C GLY A 81 6.67 6.28 8.99
N ARG A 82 7.22 6.20 10.21
CA ARG A 82 7.90 4.99 10.67
C ARG A 82 6.90 3.92 11.10
N LEU A 83 7.32 2.67 11.04
CA LEU A 83 6.59 1.57 11.68
C LEU A 83 7.11 1.35 13.10
N THR A 84 6.20 1.04 14.00
CA THR A 84 6.52 0.62 15.37
C THR A 84 7.28 -0.71 15.37
N TRP A 85 8.02 -0.99 16.45
CA TRP A 85 8.89 -2.17 16.51
C TRP A 85 8.10 -3.49 16.44
N TRP A 86 6.89 -3.55 17.01
CA TRP A 86 6.05 -4.75 16.94
C TRP A 86 5.54 -5.00 15.51
N SER A 87 5.29 -3.94 14.73
CA SER A 87 4.90 -4.08 13.33
C SER A 87 5.99 -4.73 12.50
N TRP A 88 7.26 -4.47 12.80
CA TRP A 88 8.37 -5.18 12.16
C TRP A 88 8.42 -6.66 12.50
N VAL A 89 8.04 -7.04 13.73
CA VAL A 89 8.01 -8.45 14.14
C VAL A 89 6.84 -9.17 13.48
N ILE A 90 5.63 -8.61 13.57
CA ILE A 90 4.37 -9.24 13.13
C ILE A 90 4.18 -9.15 11.61
N PHE A 91 4.43 -7.98 11.01
CA PHE A 91 4.19 -7.75 9.59
C PHE A 91 5.49 -7.77 8.77
N GLY A 92 6.64 -7.94 9.40
CA GLY A 92 7.96 -7.92 8.74
C GLY A 92 8.03 -8.75 7.46
N PRO A 93 7.62 -10.03 7.45
CA PRO A 93 7.67 -10.82 6.23
C PRO A 93 6.75 -10.28 5.13
N TYR A 94 5.54 -9.83 5.47
CA TYR A 94 4.62 -9.21 4.53
C TYR A 94 5.21 -7.91 3.94
N ILE A 95 5.77 -7.06 4.79
CA ILE A 95 6.45 -5.82 4.38
C ILE A 95 7.61 -6.15 3.43
N CYS A 96 8.42 -7.17 3.74
CA CYS A 96 9.49 -7.64 2.88
C CYS A 96 8.96 -8.10 1.51
N THR A 97 7.93 -8.95 1.49
CA THR A 97 7.30 -9.42 0.25
C THR A 97 6.76 -8.26 -0.58
N LEU A 98 6.12 -7.28 0.06
CA LEU A 98 5.58 -6.10 -0.61
C LEU A 98 6.69 -5.19 -1.17
N MET A 99 7.77 -4.96 -0.41
CA MET A 99 8.93 -4.20 -0.86
C MET A 99 9.61 -4.86 -2.06
N VAL A 100 9.79 -6.19 -2.02
CA VAL A 100 10.31 -6.97 -3.15
C VAL A 100 9.37 -6.84 -4.36
N PHE A 101 8.06 -6.97 -4.16
CA PHE A 101 7.09 -6.81 -5.24
C PHE A 101 7.15 -5.42 -5.88
N ILE A 102 7.20 -4.36 -5.07
CA ILE A 102 7.34 -2.97 -5.54
C ILE A 102 8.63 -2.80 -6.34
N PHE A 103 9.75 -3.34 -5.84
CA PHE A 103 11.04 -3.29 -6.53
C PHE A 103 11.01 -4.04 -7.87
N VAL A 104 10.55 -5.29 -7.87
CA VAL A 104 10.44 -6.13 -9.08
C VAL A 104 9.54 -5.45 -10.11
N ARG A 105 8.37 -4.94 -9.69
CA ARG A 105 7.45 -4.25 -10.60
C ARG A 105 8.08 -3.02 -11.23
N ARG A 106 8.99 -2.32 -10.55
CA ARG A 106 9.73 -1.18 -11.14
C ARG A 106 10.68 -1.61 -12.24
N LEU A 107 11.36 -2.75 -12.09
CA LEU A 107 12.26 -3.26 -13.13
C LEU A 107 11.51 -3.51 -14.45
N PHE A 108 10.21 -3.79 -14.40
CA PHE A 108 9.38 -4.03 -15.57
C PHE A 108 8.49 -2.84 -15.97
N SER A 109 8.36 -1.82 -15.13
CA SER A 109 7.52 -0.65 -15.40
C SER A 109 8.28 0.35 -16.28
N LYS A 110 7.62 0.85 -17.33
CA LYS A 110 8.12 1.96 -18.15
C LYS A 110 7.59 3.33 -17.69
N GLU A 111 6.71 3.34 -16.69
CA GLU A 111 6.12 4.58 -16.18
C GLU A 111 7.14 5.36 -15.35
N PRO A 112 7.22 6.69 -15.51
CA PRO A 112 8.06 7.52 -14.66
C PRO A 112 7.60 7.39 -13.21
N GLN A 113 8.54 7.04 -12.32
CA GLN A 113 8.25 6.82 -10.89
C GLN A 113 7.87 8.11 -10.17
N LEU A 114 8.38 9.23 -10.68
CA LEU A 114 8.28 10.56 -10.10
C LEU A 114 7.91 11.53 -11.21
N ASN A 115 6.84 12.30 -10.98
CA ASN A 115 6.38 13.33 -11.88
C ASN A 115 6.29 14.64 -11.12
N GLU A 116 6.99 15.67 -11.59
CA GLU A 116 6.73 17.04 -11.15
C GLU A 116 5.51 17.55 -11.90
N ILE A 117 4.47 17.93 -11.16
CA ILE A 117 3.19 18.35 -11.74
C ILE A 117 3.06 19.86 -11.75
N TYR A 118 3.64 20.48 -10.74
CA TYR A 118 3.68 21.92 -10.55
C TYR A 118 4.99 22.28 -9.85
N GLU A 119 5.39 23.55 -9.90
CA GLU A 119 6.64 24.01 -9.30
C GLU A 119 6.78 23.51 -7.86
N ARG A 120 7.80 22.68 -7.60
CA ARG A 120 8.11 22.08 -6.29
C ARG A 120 7.06 21.09 -5.77
N TRP A 121 6.16 20.59 -6.62
CA TRP A 121 5.20 19.53 -6.33
C TRP A 121 5.55 18.27 -7.11
N VAL A 122 5.97 17.24 -6.39
CA VAL A 122 6.37 15.95 -6.95
C VAL A 122 5.38 14.88 -6.50
N LEU A 123 4.83 14.12 -7.45
CA LEU A 123 4.00 12.95 -7.18
C LEU A 123 4.71 11.68 -7.61
N GLY A 124 4.52 10.59 -6.85
CA GLY A 124 5.13 9.32 -7.25
C GLY A 124 4.77 8.08 -6.44
N GLY A 125 5.40 6.99 -6.84
CA GLY A 125 5.38 5.73 -6.10
C GLY A 125 6.47 5.68 -5.03
N TYR A 126 6.31 4.83 -4.03
CA TYR A 126 7.15 4.74 -2.83
C TYR A 126 8.66 4.98 -3.08
N PRO A 127 9.37 5.80 -2.31
CA PRO A 127 10.76 6.13 -2.62
C PRO A 127 11.69 4.90 -2.56
N THR A 128 12.53 4.73 -3.57
CA THR A 128 13.60 3.71 -3.59
C THR A 128 14.91 4.32 -3.09
N PRO A 129 15.80 3.51 -2.47
CA PRO A 129 17.15 3.97 -2.16
C PRO A 129 17.84 4.54 -3.40
N GLY A 130 18.34 5.77 -3.32
CA GLY A 130 19.02 6.45 -4.43
C GLY A 130 18.09 7.10 -5.46
N SER A 131 16.77 6.91 -5.37
CA SER A 131 15.80 7.67 -6.17
C SER A 131 15.26 8.87 -5.40
N GLU A 132 15.97 9.37 -4.39
CA GLU A 132 15.61 10.56 -3.60
C GLU A 132 15.81 11.81 -4.46
N PRO A 133 14.75 12.46 -4.96
CA PRO A 133 14.76 13.85 -5.37
C PRO A 133 15.13 14.70 -4.17
N LYS A 134 15.48 15.93 -4.50
CA LYS A 134 15.67 17.03 -3.55
C LYS A 134 14.36 17.45 -2.86
N TRP A 135 13.42 16.55 -2.61
CA TRP A 135 12.24 16.85 -1.82
C TRP A 135 12.64 17.10 -0.36
N THR A 136 11.92 18.00 0.28
CA THR A 136 12.21 18.46 1.63
C THR A 136 11.01 18.37 2.56
N ALA A 137 9.82 18.09 2.00
CA ALA A 137 8.61 17.71 2.73
C ALA A 137 7.93 16.52 2.06
N VAL A 138 7.36 15.60 2.84
CA VAL A 138 6.73 14.37 2.33
C VAL A 138 5.34 14.13 2.92
N VAL A 139 4.37 13.85 2.05
CA VAL A 139 3.09 13.26 2.40
C VAL A 139 3.12 11.77 2.04
N ASP A 140 3.09 10.92 3.07
CA ASP A 140 3.13 9.46 2.94
C ASP A 140 1.73 8.88 3.08
N CYS A 141 1.17 8.40 1.97
CA CYS A 141 -0.17 7.83 1.91
C CYS A 141 -0.20 6.31 2.11
N THR A 142 0.87 5.70 2.63
CA THR A 142 0.99 4.24 2.77
C THR A 142 0.78 3.81 4.22
N ALA A 143 -0.09 2.83 4.46
CA ALA A 143 -0.30 2.29 5.80
C ALA A 143 0.82 1.31 6.18
N GLU A 144 1.29 0.55 5.21
CA GLU A 144 2.06 -0.67 5.40
C GLU A 144 3.56 -0.52 5.13
N LEU A 145 3.96 0.47 4.34
CA LEU A 145 5.35 0.65 3.95
C LEU A 145 6.09 1.52 4.97
N PRO A 146 7.31 1.22 5.40
CA PRO A 146 8.04 2.06 6.36
C PRO A 146 8.62 3.33 5.73
N ARG A 147 8.87 4.39 6.51
CA ARG A 147 9.72 5.49 6.03
C ARG A 147 11.19 5.04 5.96
N LEU A 148 11.77 5.06 4.76
CA LEU A 148 13.19 4.72 4.53
C LEU A 148 14.09 5.93 4.21
N TYR A 149 13.51 7.08 3.91
CA TYR A 149 14.23 8.33 3.60
C TYR A 149 14.58 9.13 4.85
N LYS A 150 15.64 9.93 4.76
CA LYS A 150 16.20 10.73 5.87
C LYS A 150 15.73 12.18 5.79
N ILE A 151 14.54 12.45 6.30
CA ILE A 151 13.95 13.79 6.42
C ILE A 151 13.52 14.01 7.87
N ASP A 152 13.52 15.27 8.32
CA ASP A 152 13.00 15.63 9.65
C ASP A 152 11.57 15.11 9.80
N ALA A 153 11.27 14.45 10.92
CA ALA A 153 9.93 13.95 11.22
C ALA A 153 8.86 15.04 11.12
N LYS A 154 9.19 16.30 11.39
CA LYS A 154 8.27 17.45 11.26
C LYS A 154 7.91 17.77 9.81
N LYS A 155 8.74 17.33 8.87
CA LYS A 155 8.57 17.48 7.42
C LYS A 155 7.96 16.23 6.78
N VAL A 156 7.39 15.34 7.59
CA VAL A 156 6.66 14.16 7.12
C VAL A 156 5.25 14.18 7.69
N LYS A 157 4.26 14.06 6.81
CA LYS A 157 2.86 13.88 7.16
C LYS A 157 2.40 12.52 6.66
N CYS A 158 2.18 11.58 7.56
CA CYS A 158 1.60 10.29 7.19
C CYS A 158 0.07 10.32 7.23
N ILE A 159 -0.55 9.86 6.15
CA ILE A 159 -1.98 9.53 6.05
C ILE A 159 -2.04 8.04 5.74
N PRO A 160 -2.02 7.15 6.75
CA PRO A 160 -1.92 5.73 6.51
C PRO A 160 -3.15 5.25 5.74
N THR A 161 -2.94 4.71 4.55
CA THR A 161 -4.03 4.24 3.69
C THR A 161 -3.60 3.01 2.96
N TYR A 162 -4.54 2.10 2.81
CA TYR A 162 -4.32 0.88 2.07
C TYR A 162 -4.93 1.06 0.68
N ASP A 163 -4.16 0.71 -0.35
CA ASP A 163 -4.46 1.04 -1.76
C ASP A 163 -5.83 0.51 -2.25
N THR A 164 -6.41 -0.44 -1.52
CA THR A 164 -7.67 -1.08 -1.86
C THR A 164 -8.88 -0.57 -1.07
N THR A 165 -8.68 0.26 -0.04
CA THR A 165 -9.76 0.91 0.69
C THR A 165 -9.56 2.42 0.68
N ALA A 166 -10.47 3.13 0.02
CA ALA A 166 -10.51 4.58 0.05
C ALA A 166 -11.14 5.02 1.39
N ALA A 167 -10.36 4.90 2.45
CA ALA A 167 -10.80 5.02 3.83
C ALA A 167 -10.41 6.36 4.47
N TRP A 168 -10.46 7.43 3.70
CA TRP A 168 -10.23 8.75 4.26
C TRP A 168 -11.51 9.32 4.82
N SER A 169 -11.43 9.77 6.07
CA SER A 169 -12.23 10.91 6.45
C SER A 169 -11.80 12.09 5.58
N VAL A 170 -12.75 12.74 4.92
CA VAL A 170 -12.51 13.95 4.10
C VAL A 170 -11.66 14.96 4.88
N SER A 171 -11.93 15.10 6.19
CA SER A 171 -11.19 16.01 7.07
C SER A 171 -9.70 15.66 7.24
N ASP A 172 -9.31 14.39 7.20
CA ASP A 172 -7.89 14.00 7.35
C ASP A 172 -7.12 14.25 6.06
N PHE A 173 -7.78 14.07 4.92
CA PHE A 173 -7.25 14.43 3.62
C PHE A 173 -7.07 15.94 3.49
N GLU A 174 -8.09 16.73 3.84
CA GLU A 174 -8.03 18.20 3.85
C GLU A 174 -6.87 18.71 4.71
N ARG A 175 -6.74 18.23 5.95
CA ARG A 175 -5.61 18.60 6.84
C ARG A 175 -4.24 18.28 6.26
N ALA A 176 -4.13 17.21 5.49
CA ALA A 176 -2.86 16.85 4.89
C ALA A 176 -2.56 17.69 3.65
N VAL A 177 -3.58 18.07 2.88
CA VAL A 177 -3.45 19.03 1.78
C VAL A 177 -3.05 20.39 2.34
N GLU A 178 -3.73 20.88 3.37
CA GLU A 178 -3.40 22.14 4.06
C GLU A 178 -1.94 22.13 4.54
N TRP A 179 -1.54 21.08 5.24
CA TRP A 179 -0.15 20.92 5.69
C TRP A 179 0.85 20.95 4.52
N ALA A 180 0.53 20.27 3.42
CA ALA A 180 1.38 20.21 2.24
C ALA A 180 1.50 21.59 1.57
N VAL A 181 0.40 22.32 1.45
CA VAL A 181 0.37 23.70 0.95
C VAL A 181 1.20 24.62 1.84
N ASP A 182 1.12 24.48 3.17
CA ASP A 182 1.93 25.27 4.10
C ASP A 182 3.43 25.00 3.95
N GLN A 183 3.84 23.73 3.75
CA GLN A 183 5.24 23.40 3.45
C GLN A 183 5.68 24.03 2.12
N TRP A 184 4.86 23.94 1.08
CA TRP A 184 5.15 24.52 -0.23
C TRP A 184 5.29 26.05 -0.19
N LYS A 185 4.37 26.74 0.50
CA LYS A 185 4.45 28.20 0.74
C LYS A 185 5.71 28.56 1.53
N GLY A 186 6.14 27.68 2.44
CA GLY A 186 7.38 27.80 3.21
C GLY A 186 8.66 27.60 2.40
N GLY A 187 8.57 27.25 1.12
CA GLY A 187 9.74 27.08 0.25
C GLY A 187 10.07 25.63 -0.11
N GLU A 188 9.38 24.66 0.49
CA GLU A 188 9.75 23.25 0.41
C GLU A 188 9.35 22.61 -0.94
N ILE A 189 10.09 21.57 -1.32
CA ILE A 189 9.69 20.66 -2.39
C ILE A 189 8.86 19.56 -1.75
N VAL A 190 7.55 19.57 -2.05
CA VAL A 190 6.55 18.67 -1.50
C VAL A 190 6.47 17.43 -2.37
N TYR A 191 6.73 16.29 -1.74
CA TYR A 191 6.57 14.99 -2.35
C TYR A 191 5.37 14.27 -1.77
N VAL A 192 4.41 13.87 -2.61
CA VAL A 192 3.28 13.04 -2.17
C VAL A 192 3.41 11.68 -2.83
N HIS A 193 3.37 10.62 -2.01
CA HIS A 193 3.53 9.26 -2.52
C HIS A 193 2.52 8.26 -1.98
N CYS A 194 2.23 7.29 -2.82
CA CYS A 194 1.56 6.04 -2.44
C CYS A 194 2.52 4.87 -2.75
N ALA A 195 2.12 3.62 -2.52
CA ALA A 195 2.91 2.44 -2.89
C ALA A 195 3.30 2.48 -4.38
N TYR A 196 2.36 2.87 -5.23
CA TYR A 196 2.44 2.72 -6.68
C TYR A 196 2.39 4.01 -7.50
N GLY A 197 2.01 5.13 -6.88
CA GLY A 197 1.96 6.45 -7.54
C GLY A 197 0.76 6.70 -8.47
N LYS A 198 -0.26 5.83 -8.46
CA LYS A 198 -1.41 5.93 -9.39
C LYS A 198 -2.65 6.61 -8.78
N HIS A 199 -3.04 6.22 -7.57
CA HIS A 199 -4.36 6.59 -7.03
C HIS A 199 -4.41 8.01 -6.42
N MET A 200 -3.29 8.53 -5.91
CA MET A 200 -3.25 9.86 -5.27
C MET A 200 -2.96 11.01 -6.23
N HIS A 201 -2.62 10.68 -7.47
CA HIS A 201 -2.31 11.66 -8.51
C HIS A 201 -3.50 12.56 -8.83
N ILE A 202 -4.71 12.01 -8.84
CA ILE A 202 -5.93 12.75 -9.20
C ILE A 202 -6.37 13.66 -8.03
N ALA A 203 -6.28 13.18 -6.80
CA ALA A 203 -6.78 13.90 -5.62
C ALA A 203 -5.96 15.17 -5.30
N PHE A 204 -4.62 15.10 -5.39
CA PHE A 204 -3.76 16.26 -5.14
C PHE A 204 -3.66 17.22 -6.33
N CYS A 205 -3.69 16.71 -7.56
CA CYS A 205 -3.57 17.55 -8.77
C CYS A 205 -4.77 18.51 -8.95
N ASN A 206 -5.98 18.11 -8.54
CA ASN A 206 -7.15 18.99 -8.60
C ASN A 206 -7.12 20.13 -7.58
N LEU A 207 -6.37 19.99 -6.48
CA LEU A 207 -6.31 20.98 -5.40
C LEU A 207 -5.13 21.95 -5.53
N SER A 208 -4.06 21.58 -6.24
CA SER A 208 -2.93 22.48 -6.54
C SER A 208 -3.19 23.45 -7.69
N GLN A 209 -4.35 23.34 -8.37
CA GLN A 209 -4.80 24.27 -9.41
C GLN A 209 -5.75 25.36 -8.89
N CYS A 210 -6.03 25.39 -7.57
CA CYS A 210 -6.74 26.45 -6.88
C CYS A 210 -5.75 27.40 -6.18
#